data_AF-A0A084TK32-F1
#
_entry.id   AF-A0A084TK32-F1
#
_cell.length_a   1.000
_cell.length_b   1.000
_cell.length_c   1.000
_cell.angle_alpha   90.00
_cell.angle_beta   90.00
_cell.angle_gamma   90.00
#
_symmetry.space_group_name_H-M   'P 1'
#
loop_
_entity.id
_entity.type
_entity.pdbx_description
1 polymer ?
#
loop_
_entity_poly.entity_id
_entity_poly.type
_entity_poly.pdbx_seq_one_letter_code
_entity_poly.pdbx_strand_id
1 'polypeptide(L)'
;MVNLFQDKTKTELNGHLMGLFDFLKKKKIPIDFSDKNVSELTLKSDLLGQILIDNGLGFYVDHLSQIRLAADNKDESEFKRLVISRELFGGAGALWEIHIENPTEYKKFNKQFTEYVDLLTQMGIKNGRVKQIRKTMPKLN
;
A
#
# COMPACT_ATOMS: atom_id res chain seq x y z
N MET A 1 14.60 -40.67 45.77
CA MET A 1 14.97 -39.24 45.70
C MET A 1 14.54 -38.72 44.34
N VAL A 2 13.42 -38.01 44.31
CA VAL A 2 12.82 -37.51 43.08
C VAL A 2 13.51 -36.21 42.67
N ASN A 3 13.85 -36.13 41.38
CA ASN A 3 14.49 -35.02 40.68
C ASN A 3 13.90 -33.65 41.07
N LEU A 4 14.60 -32.91 41.95
CA LEU A 4 14.24 -31.55 42.35
C LEU A 4 15.01 -30.46 41.57
N PHE A 5 15.62 -30.80 40.43
CA PHE A 5 16.55 -29.92 39.70
C PHE A 5 16.16 -29.60 38.24
N GLN A 6 14.97 -30.03 37.78
CA GLN A 6 14.56 -29.85 36.38
C GLN A 6 13.46 -28.80 36.15
N ASP A 7 12.92 -28.18 37.21
CA ASP A 7 11.70 -27.38 37.07
C ASP A 7 11.91 -25.85 37.12
N LYS A 8 13.09 -25.38 37.54
CA LYS A 8 13.39 -23.93 37.60
C LYS A 8 13.82 -23.32 36.27
N THR A 9 14.27 -24.10 35.30
CA THR A 9 14.87 -23.58 34.06
C THR A 9 13.86 -23.35 32.93
N LYS A 10 12.69 -24.00 32.95
CA LYS A 10 11.67 -23.81 31.90
C LYS A 10 10.87 -22.52 32.05
N THR A 11 10.66 -22.04 33.27
CA THR A 11 9.81 -20.88 33.53
C THR A 11 10.53 -19.56 33.23
N GLU A 12 11.83 -19.47 33.47
CA GLU A 12 12.65 -18.28 33.17
C GLU A 12 12.95 -18.10 31.66
N LEU A 13 13.17 -19.21 30.94
CA LEU A 13 13.37 -19.19 29.48
C LEU A 13 12.14 -18.68 28.72
N ASN A 14 10.94 -19.03 29.18
CA ASN A 14 9.70 -18.59 28.55
C ASN A 14 9.42 -17.09 28.78
N GLY A 15 9.74 -16.55 29.96
CA GLY A 15 9.60 -15.12 30.25
C GLY A 15 10.57 -14.23 29.46
N HIS A 16 11.80 -14.71 29.26
CA HIS A 16 12.83 -13.98 28.51
C HIS A 16 12.54 -13.95 27.00
N LEU A 17 12.03 -15.06 26.46
CA LEU A 17 11.57 -15.13 25.06
C LEU A 17 10.37 -14.22 24.82
N MET A 18 9.38 -14.19 25.73
CA MET A 18 8.19 -13.32 25.61
C MET A 18 8.57 -11.82 25.50
N GLY A 19 9.55 -11.36 26.29
CA GLY A 19 10.03 -9.97 26.24
C GLY A 19 10.82 -9.59 24.98
N LEU A 20 11.56 -10.54 24.40
CA LEU A 20 12.29 -10.35 23.13
C LEU A 20 11.37 -10.21 21.91
N PHE A 21 10.23 -10.92 21.89
CA PHE A 21 9.25 -10.82 20.80
C PHE A 21 8.47 -9.50 20.82
N ASP A 22 8.19 -8.94 21.99
CA ASP A 22 7.54 -7.63 22.10
C ASP A 22 8.47 -6.48 21.68
N PHE A 23 9.79 -6.61 21.87
CA PHE A 23 10.79 -5.63 21.43
C PHE A 23 10.95 -5.58 19.90
N LEU A 24 10.64 -6.67 19.19
CA LEU A 24 10.68 -6.77 17.73
C LEU A 24 9.40 -6.26 17.02
N LYS A 25 8.36 -5.87 17.76
CA LYS A 25 7.15 -5.26 17.17
C LYS A 25 7.51 -3.90 16.58
N LYS A 26 7.78 -3.85 15.27
CA LYS A 26 7.90 -2.61 14.50
C LYS A 26 6.70 -1.71 14.82
N LYS A 27 6.97 -0.54 15.39
CA LYS A 27 5.96 0.50 15.66
C LYS A 27 5.14 0.73 14.40
N LYS A 28 3.85 0.41 14.45
CA LYS A 28 2.92 0.59 13.32
C LYS A 28 2.78 2.11 13.11
N ILE A 29 3.36 2.62 12.02
CA ILE A 29 3.19 4.03 11.66
C ILE A 29 1.74 4.16 11.18
N PRO A 30 0.93 5.06 11.78
CA PRO A 30 -0.43 5.32 11.33
C PRO A 30 -0.39 5.95 9.93
N ILE A 31 -1.52 5.88 9.22
CA ILE A 31 -1.62 6.59 7.94
C ILE A 31 -1.80 8.08 8.20
N ASP A 32 -1.06 8.90 7.47
CA ASP A 32 -1.17 10.36 7.53
C ASP A 32 -2.30 10.84 6.60
N PHE A 33 -3.50 10.94 7.18
CA PHE A 33 -4.69 11.54 6.57
C PHE A 33 -4.79 13.05 6.84
N SER A 34 -3.66 13.77 6.88
CA SER A 34 -3.69 15.23 6.87
C SER A 34 -4.41 15.76 5.62
N ASP A 35 -5.06 16.91 5.75
CA ASP A 35 -5.83 17.53 4.67
C ASP A 35 -4.99 17.72 3.40
N LYS A 36 -3.69 18.00 3.57
CA LYS A 36 -2.73 18.07 2.46
C LYS A 36 -2.63 16.74 1.71
N ASN A 37 -2.39 15.64 2.41
CA ASN A 37 -2.22 14.33 1.77
C ASN A 37 -3.52 13.85 1.13
N VAL A 38 -4.66 14.09 1.79
CA VAL A 38 -5.98 13.75 1.25
C VAL A 38 -6.30 14.55 -0.01
N SER A 39 -6.00 15.86 -0.02
CA SER A 39 -6.15 16.71 -1.20
C SER A 39 -5.23 16.26 -2.35
N GLU A 40 -3.97 15.94 -2.04
CA GLU A 40 -3.01 15.47 -3.04
C GLU A 40 -3.39 14.09 -3.58
N LEU A 41 -3.92 13.20 -2.74
CA LEU A 41 -4.46 11.90 -3.15
C LEU A 41 -5.63 12.09 -4.11
N THR A 42 -6.54 13.00 -3.78
CA THR A 42 -7.69 13.31 -4.62
C THR A 42 -7.26 13.78 -6.00
N LEU A 43 -6.37 14.76 -6.07
CA LEU A 43 -5.82 15.28 -7.31
C LEU A 43 -5.13 14.19 -8.15
N LYS A 44 -4.27 13.37 -7.54
CA LYS A 44 -3.56 12.30 -8.26
C LYS A 44 -4.51 11.21 -8.74
N SER A 45 -5.53 10.86 -7.97
CA SER A 45 -6.59 9.93 -8.39
C SER A 45 -7.40 10.49 -9.55
N ASP A 46 -7.72 11.78 -9.58
CA ASP A 46 -8.45 12.41 -10.69
C ASP A 46 -7.62 12.42 -11.98
N LEU A 47 -6.36 12.82 -11.89
CA LEU A 47 -5.44 12.82 -13.04
C LEU A 47 -5.25 11.41 -13.61
N LEU A 48 -5.06 10.43 -12.73
CA LEU A 48 -4.94 9.03 -13.13
C LEU A 48 -6.26 8.51 -13.72
N GLY A 49 -7.38 8.84 -13.07
CA GLY A 49 -8.72 8.45 -13.51
C GLY A 49 -9.08 8.98 -14.89
N GLN A 50 -8.73 10.23 -15.20
CA GLN A 50 -8.95 10.81 -16.52
C GLN A 50 -8.21 10.04 -17.61
N ILE A 51 -6.93 9.72 -17.40
CA ILE A 51 -6.14 8.92 -18.35
C ILE A 51 -6.78 7.55 -18.55
N LEU A 52 -7.29 6.93 -17.48
CA LEU A 52 -7.95 5.63 -17.56
C LEU A 52 -9.26 5.71 -18.36
N ILE A 53 -10.08 6.74 -18.14
CA ILE A 53 -11.32 6.97 -18.90
C ILE A 53 -11.02 7.17 -20.37
N ASP A 54 -10.07 8.04 -20.69
CA ASP A 54 -9.68 8.38 -22.07
C ASP A 54 -9.17 7.16 -22.86
N ASN A 55 -8.69 6.13 -22.17
CA ASN A 55 -8.19 4.89 -22.75
C ASN A 55 -9.15 3.69 -22.56
N GLY A 56 -10.41 3.91 -22.18
CA GLY A 56 -11.42 2.85 -22.06
C GLY A 56 -11.26 1.93 -20.83
N LEU A 57 -10.48 2.35 -19.85
CA LEU A 57 -10.16 1.63 -18.61
C LEU A 57 -10.88 2.22 -17.39
N GLY A 58 -12.06 2.82 -17.62
CA GLY A 58 -12.85 3.51 -16.60
C GLY A 58 -13.24 2.64 -15.39
N PHE A 59 -13.25 1.32 -15.53
CA PHE A 59 -13.59 0.41 -14.44
C PHE A 59 -12.65 0.51 -13.22
N TYR A 60 -11.42 0.99 -13.38
CA TYR A 60 -10.51 1.24 -12.25
C TYR A 60 -10.83 2.52 -11.48
N VAL A 61 -11.57 3.46 -12.08
CA VAL A 61 -11.91 4.76 -11.48
C VAL A 61 -12.77 4.60 -10.24
N ASP A 62 -13.66 3.60 -10.24
CA ASP A 62 -14.48 3.26 -9.07
C ASP A 62 -13.60 2.87 -7.88
N HIS A 63 -12.55 2.08 -8.13
CA HIS A 63 -11.63 1.65 -7.09
C HIS A 63 -10.79 2.82 -6.57
N LEU A 64 -10.31 3.71 -7.44
CA LEU A 64 -9.63 4.95 -7.03
C LEU A 64 -10.55 5.83 -6.17
N SER A 65 -11.84 5.90 -6.52
CA SER A 65 -12.84 6.67 -5.78
C SER A 65 -13.10 6.10 -4.38
N GLN A 66 -13.15 4.78 -4.24
CA GLN A 66 -13.27 4.13 -2.92
C GLN A 66 -12.05 4.41 -2.04
N ILE A 67 -10.83 4.40 -2.60
CA ILE A 67 -9.61 4.74 -1.85
C ILE A 67 -9.68 6.17 -1.31
N ARG A 68 -10.10 7.13 -2.13
CA ARG A 68 -10.27 8.52 -1.70
C ARG A 68 -11.32 8.65 -0.60
N LEU A 69 -12.48 8.03 -0.78
CA LEU A 69 -13.55 8.06 0.21
C LEU A 69 -13.08 7.51 1.57
N ALA A 70 -12.33 6.41 1.55
CA ALA A 70 -11.75 5.86 2.78
C ALA A 70 -10.74 6.82 3.44
N ALA A 71 -9.95 7.55 2.64
CA ALA A 71 -9.01 8.56 3.14
C ALA A 71 -9.73 9.78 3.73
N ASP A 72 -10.76 10.29 3.06
CA ASP A 72 -11.62 11.40 3.53
C ASP A 72 -12.27 11.05 4.88
N ASN A 73 -12.79 9.83 4.98
CA ASN A 73 -13.40 9.31 6.20
C ASN A 73 -12.38 8.93 7.29
N LYS A 74 -11.07 9.03 7.00
CA LYS A 74 -9.95 8.61 7.87
C LYS A 74 -10.08 7.15 8.31
N ASP A 75 -10.70 6.31 7.48
CA ASP A 75 -10.85 4.87 7.72
C ASP A 75 -9.56 4.15 7.32
N GLU A 76 -8.63 4.05 8.29
CA GLU A 76 -7.34 3.41 8.06
C GLU A 76 -7.46 1.95 7.59
N SER A 77 -8.44 1.20 8.13
CA SER A 77 -8.59 -0.22 7.84
C SER A 77 -9.02 -0.41 6.40
N GLU A 78 -10.07 0.30 5.99
CA GLU A 78 -10.62 0.23 4.65
C GLU A 78 -9.64 0.79 3.61
N PHE A 79 -9.02 1.93 3.92
CA PHE A 79 -7.98 2.53 3.07
C PHE A 79 -6.84 1.55 2.79
N LYS A 80 -6.32 0.90 3.84
CA LYS A 80 -5.25 -0.10 3.68
C LYS A 80 -5.71 -1.28 2.84
N ARG A 81 -6.91 -1.80 3.09
CA ARG A 81 -7.49 -2.95 2.35
C ARG A 81 -7.59 -2.64 0.86
N LEU A 82 -8.12 -1.47 0.51
CA LEU A 82 -8.30 -1.02 -0.86
C LEU A 82 -6.98 -0.73 -1.56
N VAL A 83 -6.03 -0.10 -0.86
CA VAL A 83 -4.72 0.22 -1.44
C VAL A 83 -3.93 -1.04 -1.74
N ILE A 84 -3.88 -2.04 -0.85
CA ILE A 84 -3.07 -3.26 -1.06
C ILE A 84 -3.80 -4.36 -1.84
N SER A 85 -4.93 -4.00 -2.44
CA SER A 85 -5.83 -4.89 -3.15
C SER A 85 -5.20 -5.49 -4.41
N ARG A 86 -5.85 -6.53 -4.95
CA ARG A 86 -5.36 -7.20 -6.17
C ARG A 86 -5.61 -6.35 -7.40
N GLU A 87 -6.61 -5.48 -7.33
CA GLU A 87 -7.01 -4.52 -8.33
C GLU A 87 -5.89 -3.50 -8.60
N LEU A 88 -5.15 -3.05 -7.58
CA LEU A 88 -4.00 -2.16 -7.78
C LEU A 88 -2.66 -2.88 -7.92
N PHE A 89 -2.41 -3.91 -7.10
CA PHE A 89 -1.07 -4.49 -6.92
C PHE A 89 -1.09 -6.04 -6.94
N GLY A 90 -2.06 -6.61 -7.64
CA GLY A 90 -2.19 -8.06 -7.87
C GLY A 90 -1.34 -8.54 -9.04
N GLY A 91 -1.86 -9.51 -9.78
CA GLY A 91 -1.21 -10.07 -10.98
C GLY A 91 -1.79 -9.48 -12.27
N ALA A 92 -1.92 -10.32 -13.30
CA ALA A 92 -2.48 -9.92 -14.59
C ALA A 92 -3.82 -9.19 -14.45
N GLY A 93 -3.95 -8.04 -15.12
CA GLY A 93 -5.15 -7.20 -15.07
C GLY A 93 -5.26 -6.36 -13.79
N ALA A 94 -4.17 -6.21 -13.03
CA ALA A 94 -4.08 -5.16 -12.02
C ALA A 94 -3.69 -3.82 -12.66
N LEU A 95 -4.03 -2.71 -12.00
CA LEU A 95 -3.78 -1.36 -12.51
C LEU A 95 -2.29 -1.12 -12.84
N TRP A 96 -1.37 -1.70 -12.08
CA TRP A 96 0.07 -1.56 -12.36
C TRP A 96 0.56 -2.31 -13.61
N GLU A 97 -0.23 -3.26 -14.14
CA GLU A 97 0.11 -4.10 -15.29
C GLU A 97 -0.54 -3.63 -16.59
N ILE A 98 -1.34 -2.56 -16.55
CA ILE A 98 -2.04 -2.12 -17.76
C ILE A 98 -1.04 -1.62 -18.79
N HIS A 99 -1.33 -1.93 -20.05
CA HIS A 99 -0.63 -1.36 -21.19
C HIS A 99 -1.58 -0.45 -21.96
N ILE A 100 -1.10 0.73 -22.33
CA ILE A 100 -1.82 1.68 -23.18
C ILE A 100 -1.08 1.74 -24.52
N GLU A 101 -1.79 1.45 -25.61
CA GLU A 101 -1.21 1.37 -26.96
C GLU A 101 -0.56 2.69 -27.41
N ASN A 102 -1.14 3.83 -27.03
CA ASN A 102 -0.55 5.13 -27.35
C ASN A 102 0.67 5.38 -26.44
N PRO A 103 1.90 5.49 -26.98
CA PRO A 103 3.10 5.63 -26.15
C PRO A 103 3.15 6.91 -25.32
N THR A 104 2.51 7.98 -25.80
CA THR A 104 2.45 9.27 -25.08
C THR A 104 1.52 9.17 -23.88
N GLU A 105 0.33 8.58 -24.07
CA GLU A 105 -0.61 8.34 -22.97
C GLU A 105 -0.07 7.31 -21.99
N TYR A 106 0.62 6.27 -22.46
CA TYR A 106 1.25 5.29 -21.59
C TYR A 106 2.34 5.90 -20.71
N LYS A 107 3.18 6.79 -21.27
CA LYS A 107 4.17 7.53 -20.49
C LYS A 107 3.52 8.45 -19.45
N LYS A 108 2.41 9.12 -19.80
CA LYS A 108 1.64 9.94 -18.85
C LYS A 108 1.08 9.07 -17.73
N PHE A 109 0.46 7.94 -18.08
CA PHE A 109 -0.06 6.97 -17.11
C PHE A 109 1.04 6.51 -16.14
N ASN A 110 2.17 6.02 -16.64
CA ASN A 110 3.25 5.52 -15.81
C ASN A 110 3.79 6.59 -14.85
N LYS A 111 3.92 7.83 -15.33
CA LYS A 111 4.30 8.97 -14.49
C LYS A 111 3.27 9.19 -13.37
N GLN A 112 1.99 9.35 -13.72
CA GLN A 112 0.93 9.61 -12.75
C GLN A 112 0.77 8.47 -11.74
N PHE A 113 0.82 7.22 -12.20
CA PHE A 113 0.75 6.06 -11.33
C PHE A 113 1.96 5.96 -10.39
N THR A 114 3.17 6.27 -10.88
CA THR A 114 4.37 6.32 -10.02
C THR A 114 4.23 7.37 -8.93
N GLU A 115 3.80 8.59 -9.28
CA GLU A 115 3.57 9.66 -8.31
C GLU A 115 2.47 9.30 -7.30
N TYR A 116 1.43 8.60 -7.74
CA TYR A 116 0.37 8.09 -6.88
C TYR A 116 0.92 7.06 -5.87
N VAL A 117 1.72 6.10 -6.32
CA VAL A 117 2.37 5.10 -5.46
C VAL A 117 3.37 5.74 -4.48
N ASP A 118 4.09 6.77 -4.92
CA ASP A 118 4.98 7.55 -4.07
C ASP A 118 4.21 8.23 -2.94
N LEU A 119 3.08 8.89 -3.25
CA LEU A 119 2.21 9.50 -2.25
C LEU A 119 1.69 8.47 -1.24
N LEU A 120 1.17 7.33 -1.70
CA LEU A 120 0.71 6.25 -0.80
C LEU A 120 1.81 5.80 0.17
N THR A 121 3.05 5.72 -0.32
CA THR A 121 4.21 5.38 0.51
C THR A 121 4.53 6.48 1.53
N GLN A 122 4.44 7.75 1.13
CA GLN A 122 4.64 8.92 2.01
C GLN A 122 3.56 8.99 3.10
N MET A 123 2.30 8.69 2.75
CA MET A 123 1.18 8.59 3.69
C MET A 123 1.35 7.45 4.72
N GLY A 124 2.30 6.54 4.52
CA GLY A 124 2.64 5.50 5.50
C GLY A 124 2.29 4.07 5.08
N ILE A 125 1.90 3.84 3.82
CA ILE A 125 1.69 2.48 3.30
C ILE A 125 3.04 1.75 3.19
N LYS A 126 3.21 0.74 4.04
CA LYS A 126 4.41 -0.11 4.08
C LYS A 126 4.04 -1.54 3.68
N ASN A 127 3.80 -1.74 2.39
CA ASN A 127 3.53 -3.06 1.81
C ASN A 127 4.66 -3.47 0.84
N GLY A 128 5.08 -4.73 0.91
CA GLY A 128 6.17 -5.25 0.08
C GLY A 128 5.89 -5.15 -1.42
N ARG A 129 4.64 -5.39 -1.84
CA ARG A 129 4.22 -5.30 -3.26
C ARG A 129 4.24 -3.86 -3.75
N VAL A 130 3.69 -2.94 -2.98
CA VAL A 130 3.75 -1.48 -3.27
C VAL A 130 5.20 -1.03 -3.46
N LYS A 131 6.09 -1.46 -2.56
CA LYS A 131 7.52 -1.15 -2.65
C LYS A 131 8.20 -1.78 -3.86
N GLN A 132 7.81 -3.00 -4.26
CA GLN A 132 8.32 -3.66 -5.45
C GLN A 132 7.91 -2.90 -6.70
N ILE A 133 6.61 -2.60 -6.83
CA ILE A 133 6.04 -1.93 -8.01
C ILE A 133 6.62 -0.53 -8.18
N ARG A 134 6.79 0.22 -7.09
CA ARG A 134 7.51 1.50 -7.07
C ARG A 134 8.91 1.43 -7.70
N LYS A 135 9.61 0.30 -7.57
CA LYS A 135 10.94 0.09 -8.16
C LYS A 135 10.90 -0.38 -9.62
N THR A 136 9.79 -0.98 -10.03
CA THR A 136 9.60 -1.53 -11.37
C THR A 136 9.13 -0.45 -12.35
N MET A 137 8.12 0.35 -11.98
CA MET A 137 7.49 1.33 -12.86
C MET A 137 8.47 2.31 -13.53
N PRO A 138 9.47 2.88 -12.85
CA PRO A 138 10.41 3.81 -13.48
C PRO A 138 11.26 3.19 -14.59
N LYS A 139 11.34 1.85 -14.67
CA LYS A 139 12.10 1.12 -15.69
C LYS A 139 11.27 0.82 -16.95
N LEU A 140 9.96 1.07 -16.89
CA LEU A 140 9.03 0.91 -18.01
C LEU A 140 8.84 2.22 -18.81
N ASN A 141 9.52 3.29 -18.39
CA ASN A 141 9.45 4.64 -18.96
C ASN A 141 10.55 4.95 -19.96
#